data_AF-A0A9D6LYZ4-F1
#
_entry.id   AF-A0A9D6LYZ4-F1
#
_cell.length_a   1.000
_cell.length_b   1.000
_cell.length_c   1.000
_cell.angle_alpha   90.00
_cell.angle_beta   90.00
_cell.angle_gamma   90.00
#
_symmetry.space_group_name_H-M   'P 1'
#
loop_
_entity.id
_entity.type
_entity.pdbx_description
1 polymer ?
#
loop_
_entity_poly.entity_id
_entity_poly.type
_entity_poly.pdbx_seq_one_letter_code
_entity_poly.pdbx_strand_id
1 'polypeptide(L)'
;MIAVLIFVLLALGLNIVVGYAGLLDLGYAAFFAIGAYTTGLLSSPQIGLHVNFWLAIWVAAAIAAFSGIVLGAPTLPLRGDYLAIVTLGFGEIVPIVFRNLTA
;
A
#
# COMPACT_ATOMS: atom_id res chain seq x y z
N MET A 1 22.23 3.55 -0.14
CA MET A 1 21.92 4.03 1.23
C MET A 1 20.43 4.27 1.45
N ILE A 2 19.75 5.06 0.60
CA ILE A 2 18.31 5.36 0.76
C ILE A 2 17.41 4.10 0.65
N ALA A 3 17.71 3.18 -0.28
CA ALA A 3 16.95 1.94 -0.43
C ALA A 3 16.94 1.07 0.85
N VAL A 4 18.04 1.06 1.60
CA VAL A 4 18.13 0.31 2.86
C VAL A 4 17.18 0.91 3.90
N LEU A 5 17.08 2.24 3.98
CA LEU A 5 16.14 2.92 4.89
C LEU A 5 14.68 2.58 4.54
N ILE A 6 14.35 2.49 3.25
CA ILE A 6 13.01 2.09 2.79
C ILE A 6 12.72 0.65 3.22
N PHE A 7 13.65 -0.29 3.00
CA PHE A 7 13.45 -1.68 3.41
C PHE A 7 13.35 -1.84 4.94
N VAL A 8 14.05 -1.02 5.73
CA VAL A 8 13.90 -1.01 7.20
C VAL A 8 12.52 -0.53 7.60
N LEU A 9 12.02 0.56 7.00
CA LEU A 9 10.64 1.04 7.22
C LEU A 9 9.60 -0.03 6.84
N LEU A 10 9.82 -0.73 5.72
CA LEU A 10 8.96 -1.82 5.28
C LEU A 10 8.99 -3.02 6.24
N ALA A 11 10.18 -3.39 6.72
CA ALA A 11 10.33 -4.46 7.70
C ALA A 11 9.63 -4.12 9.02
N LEU A 12 9.69 -2.87 9.48
CA LEU A 12 8.96 -2.41 10.67
C LEU A 12 7.44 -2.48 10.47
N GLY A 13 6.93 -2.04 9.32
CA GLY A 13 5.50 -2.15 9.00
C GLY A 13 5.02 -3.60 8.97
N LEU A 14 5.78 -4.49 8.33
CA LEU A 14 5.48 -5.92 8.29
C LEU A 14 5.56 -6.57 9.69
N ASN A 15 6.50 -6.15 10.54
CA ASN A 15 6.60 -6.63 11.92
C ASN A 15 5.34 -6.27 12.72
N ILE A 16 4.77 -5.09 12.51
CA ILE A 16 3.52 -4.68 13.16
C ILE A 16 2.36 -5.57 12.74
N VAL A 17 2.19 -5.79 11.44
CA VAL A 17 1.05 -6.56 10.90
C VAL A 17 1.20 -8.05 11.21
N VAL A 18 2.29 -8.68 10.80
CA VAL A 18 2.47 -10.13 10.96
C VAL A 18 2.84 -10.48 12.41
N GLY A 19 3.67 -9.67 13.05
CA GLY A 19 4.17 -9.94 14.41
C GLY A 19 3.13 -9.72 15.49
N TYR A 20 2.40 -8.59 15.47
CA TYR A 20 1.41 -8.28 16.52
C TYR A 20 -0.02 -8.72 16.16
N ALA A 21 -0.43 -8.70 14.89
CA ALA A 21 -1.76 -9.18 14.51
C ALA A 21 -1.80 -10.69 14.26
N GLY A 22 -0.65 -11.35 14.04
CA GLY A 22 -0.55 -12.80 13.89
C GLY A 22 -1.18 -13.35 12.61
N LEU A 23 -1.42 -12.48 11.61
CA LEU A 23 -2.06 -12.81 10.35
C LEU A 23 -1.03 -12.85 9.22
N LEU A 24 -1.20 -13.78 8.27
CA LEU A 24 -0.37 -13.83 7.07
C LEU A 24 -0.78 -12.68 6.13
N ASP A 25 0.06 -11.64 6.04
CA ASP A 25 -0.14 -10.52 5.12
C ASP A 25 0.78 -10.65 3.90
N LEU A 26 0.23 -11.20 2.81
CA LEU A 26 0.90 -11.27 1.51
C LEU A 26 0.65 -10.02 0.65
N GLY A 27 -0.26 -9.14 1.09
CA GLY A 27 -0.69 -7.93 0.38
C GLY A 27 0.12 -6.68 0.75
N TYR A 28 1.08 -6.80 1.66
CA TYR A 28 1.88 -5.69 2.17
C TYR A 28 2.52 -4.82 1.07
N ALA A 29 3.02 -5.46 0.01
CA ALA A 29 3.65 -4.77 -1.12
C ALA A 29 2.67 -3.90 -1.92
N ALA A 30 1.38 -4.23 -1.93
CA ALA A 30 0.37 -3.46 -2.63
C ALA A 30 0.08 -2.12 -1.93
N PHE A 31 0.05 -2.08 -0.60
CA PHE A 31 -0.08 -0.81 0.14
C PHE A 31 1.12 0.10 -0.08
N PHE A 32 2.32 -0.47 -0.12
CA PHE A 32 3.52 0.26 -0.49
C PHE A 32 3.43 0.83 -1.91
N ALA A 33 2.98 0.03 -2.89
CA ALA A 33 2.79 0.47 -4.27
C ALA A 33 1.76 1.61 -4.37
N ILE A 34 0.61 1.52 -3.69
CA ILE A 34 -0.42 2.57 -3.69
C ILE A 34 0.14 3.89 -3.16
N GLY A 35 0.85 3.86 -2.03
CA GLY A 35 1.48 5.05 -1.46
C GLY A 35 2.54 5.66 -2.39
N ALA A 36 3.41 4.83 -2.96
CA ALA A 36 4.48 5.26 -3.85
C ALA A 36 3.96 5.83 -5.18
N TYR A 37 2.94 5.21 -5.79
CA TYR A 37 2.32 5.73 -7.01
C TYR A 37 1.55 7.03 -6.73
N THR A 38 0.87 7.13 -5.59
CA THR A 38 0.15 8.35 -5.20
C THR A 38 1.12 9.52 -5.04
N THR A 39 2.22 9.35 -4.29
CA THR A 39 3.23 10.41 -4.16
C THR A 39 3.92 10.71 -5.49
N GLY A 40 4.15 9.69 -6.33
CA GLY A 40 4.70 9.84 -7.67
C GLY A 40 3.81 10.68 -8.59
N LEU A 41 2.50 10.39 -8.63
CA LEU A 41 1.50 11.13 -9.40
C LEU A 41 1.36 12.58 -8.92
N LEU A 42 1.31 12.81 -7.60
CA LEU A 42 1.18 14.15 -7.02
C LEU A 42 2.44 15.00 -7.18
N SER A 43 3.62 14.39 -7.22
CA SER A 43 4.89 15.08 -7.41
C SER A 43 5.25 15.27 -8.88
N SER A 44 4.51 14.65 -9.80
CA SER A 44 4.83 14.68 -11.22
C SER A 44 4.19 15.87 -11.94
N PRO A 45 4.86 16.46 -12.95
CA PRO A 45 4.33 17.60 -13.72
C PRO A 45 3.06 17.29 -14.53
N GLN A 46 2.66 16.02 -14.66
CA GLN A 46 1.53 15.59 -15.49
C GLN A 46 0.17 16.15 -15.03
N ILE A 47 0.03 16.53 -13.76
CA ILE A 47 -1.23 17.06 -13.19
C ILE A 47 -1.17 18.59 -13.02
N GLY A 48 -0.02 19.24 -13.24
CA GLY A 48 0.15 20.70 -13.08
C GLY A 48 0.05 21.22 -11.63
N LEU A 49 -0.31 20.38 -10.67
CA LEU A 49 -0.38 20.67 -9.24
C LEU A 49 0.94 20.32 -8.56
N HIS A 50 1.77 21.32 -8.29
CA HIS A 50 2.95 21.15 -7.44
C HIS A 50 2.51 21.15 -5.97
N VAL A 51 2.00 20.01 -5.51
CA VAL A 51 1.63 19.83 -4.11
C VAL A 51 2.91 19.73 -3.29
N ASN A 52 3.01 20.52 -2.21
CA ASN A 52 4.16 20.44 -1.30
C ASN A 52 4.34 18.99 -0.82
N PHE A 53 5.57 18.48 -0.84
CA PHE A 53 5.95 17.14 -0.40
C PHE A 53 5.32 16.76 0.95
N TRP A 54 5.23 17.72 1.88
CA TRP A 54 4.62 17.49 3.18
C TRP A 54 3.12 17.16 3.12
N LEU A 55 2.38 17.84 2.25
CA LEU A 55 0.97 17.56 1.98
C LEU A 55 0.80 16.26 1.19
N ALA A 56 1.69 15.99 0.24
CA ALA A 56 1.66 14.76 -0.56
C ALA A 56 1.80 13.51 0.31
N ILE A 57 2.62 13.54 1.37
CA ILE A 57 2.72 12.44 2.33
C ILE A 57 1.38 12.18 3.03
N TRP A 58 0.71 13.22 3.53
CA TRP A 58 -0.57 13.05 4.23
C TRP A 58 -1.67 12.55 3.29
N VAL A 59 -1.70 13.04 2.05
CA VAL A 59 -2.65 12.57 1.04
C VAL A 59 -2.38 11.13 0.64
N ALA A 60 -1.12 10.75 0.43
CA ALA A 60 -0.75 9.37 0.14
C ALA A 60 -1.05 8.43 1.31
N ALA A 61 -0.81 8.87 2.55
CA ALA A 61 -1.18 8.13 3.76
C ALA A 61 -2.71 7.96 3.86
N ALA A 62 -3.49 9.01 3.56
CA ALA A 62 -4.94 8.94 3.56
C ALA A 62 -5.48 7.99 2.48
N ILE A 63 -4.90 8.01 1.27
CA ILE A 63 -5.29 7.10 0.17
C ILE A 63 -4.90 5.65 0.50
N ALA A 64 -3.71 5.42 1.03
CA ALA A 64 -3.29 4.10 1.49
C ALA A 64 -4.22 3.60 2.62
N ALA A 65 -4.52 4.44 3.61
CA ALA A 65 -5.45 4.10 4.69
C ALA A 65 -6.87 3.80 4.17
N PHE A 66 -7.36 4.59 3.22
CA PHE A 66 -8.66 4.36 2.60
C PHE A 66 -8.71 3.02 1.87
N SER A 67 -7.69 2.71 1.07
CA SER A 67 -7.57 1.40 0.41
C SER A 67 -7.50 0.25 1.43
N GLY A 68 -6.85 0.47 2.57
CA GLY A 68 -6.78 -0.47 3.68
C GLY A 68 -8.12 -0.67 4.39
N ILE A 69 -8.95 0.37 4.52
CA ILE A 69 -10.31 0.24 5.08
C ILE A 69 -11.21 -0.53 4.12
N VAL A 70 -11.16 -0.21 2.82
CA VAL A 70 -11.96 -0.86 1.78
C VAL A 70 -11.65 -2.36 1.71
N LEU A 71 -10.37 -2.75 1.88
CA LEU A 71 -9.97 -4.16 1.91
C LEU A 71 -10.14 -4.80 3.30
N GLY A 72 -9.91 -4.04 4.36
CA GLY A 72 -9.99 -4.49 5.75
C GLY A 72 -11.41 -4.82 6.20
N ALA A 73 -12.38 -3.97 5.86
CA ALA A 73 -13.79 -4.18 6.23
C ALA A 73 -14.37 -5.54 5.77
N PRO A 74 -14.19 -5.99 4.52
CA PRO A 74 -14.68 -7.30 4.07
C PRO A 74 -13.84 -8.48 4.56
N THR A 75 -12.60 -8.26 5.03
CA THR A 75 -11.68 -9.33 5.47
C THR A 75 -11.76 -9.62 6.96
N LEU A 76 -12.33 -8.72 7.78
CA LEU A 76 -12.61 -8.93 9.20
C LEU A 76 -13.29 -10.28 9.57
N PRO A 77 -14.26 -10.81 8.80
CA PRO A 77 -14.88 -12.10 9.12
C PRO A 77 -14.05 -13.33 8.70
N LEU A 78 -12.96 -13.15 7.93
CA LEU A 78 -12.14 -14.23 7.41
C LEU A 78 -11.03 -14.60 8.41
N ARG A 79 -10.72 -15.88 8.55
CA ARG A 79 -9.67 -16.39 9.44
C ARG A 79 -8.67 -17.25 8.68
N GLY A 80 -7.39 -17.15 9.08
CA GLY A 80 -6.32 -18.02 8.61
C GLY A 80 -6.17 -18.01 7.08
N ASP A 81 -6.41 -19.16 6.46
CA ASP A 81 -6.16 -19.41 5.03
C ASP A 81 -7.01 -18.54 4.11
N TYR A 82 -8.23 -18.19 4.52
CA TYR A 82 -9.09 -17.31 3.73
C TYR A 82 -8.57 -15.87 3.68
N LEU A 83 -7.93 -15.41 4.76
CA LEU A 83 -7.31 -14.09 4.79
C LEU A 83 -6.06 -14.06 3.89
N ALA A 84 -5.23 -15.11 3.97
CA ALA A 84 -4.04 -15.27 3.14
C ALA A 84 -4.36 -15.17 1.64
N ILE A 85 -5.41 -15.87 1.17
CA ILE A 85 -5.83 -15.86 -0.23
C ILE A 85 -6.24 -14.46 -0.69
N VAL A 86 -7.02 -13.74 0.12
CA VAL A 86 -7.48 -12.39 -0.24
C VAL A 86 -6.32 -11.40 -0.31
N THR A 87 -5.37 -11.48 0.62
CA THR A 87 -4.19 -10.58 0.61
C THR A 87 -3.27 -10.86 -0.59
N LEU A 88 -3.11 -12.12 -1.02
CA LEU A 88 -2.38 -12.47 -2.23
C LEU A 88 -3.07 -11.89 -3.48
N GLY A 89 -4.39 -12.09 -3.61
CA GLY A 89 -5.16 -11.54 -4.71
C GLY A 89 -5.05 -10.01 -4.80
N PHE A 90 -5.13 -9.31 -3.66
CA PHE A 90 -4.90 -7.86 -3.62
C PHE A 90 -3.47 -7.47 -4.02
N GLY A 91 -2.48 -8.22 -3.51
CA GLY A 91 -1.06 -8.08 -3.85
C GLY A 91 -0.79 -8.15 -5.35
N GLU A 92 -1.54 -8.97 -6.08
CA GLU A 92 -1.41 -9.17 -7.52
C GLU A 92 -2.25 -8.18 -8.36
N ILE A 93 -3.47 -7.84 -7.91
CA ILE A 93 -4.36 -6.91 -8.60
C ILE A 93 -3.75 -5.50 -8.68
N VAL A 94 -3.15 -5.01 -7.60
CA VAL A 94 -2.66 -3.62 -7.52
C VAL A 94 -1.59 -3.30 -8.56
N PRO A 95 -0.51 -4.09 -8.74
CA PRO A 95 0.45 -3.91 -9.83
C PRO A 95 -0.19 -3.97 -11.22
N ILE A 96 -1.15 -4.87 -11.44
CA ILE A 96 -1.87 -5.00 -12.71
C ILE A 96 -2.65 -3.72 -13.01
N VAL A 97 -3.36 -3.17 -12.03
CA VAL A 97 -4.10 -1.91 -12.19
C VAL A 97 -3.17 -0.76 -12.58
N PHE A 98 -2.04 -0.59 -11.89
CA PHE A 98 -1.10 0.48 -12.20
C PHE A 98 -0.46 0.34 -13.59
N ARG A 99 -0.15 -0.89 -14.01
CA ARG A 99 0.39 -1.15 -15.34
C ARG A 99 -0.62 -0.83 -16.45
N ASN A 100 -1.91 -1.07 -16.20
CA ASN A 100 -2.98 -0.72 -17.15
C ASN A 100 -3.32 0.78 -17.14
N LEU A 101 -3.09 1.50 -16.04
CA LEU A 101 -3.34 2.94 -15.95
C LEU A 101 -2.39 3.81 -16.79
N THR A 102 -1.29 3.23 -17.27
CA THR A 102 -0.27 3.92 -18.08
C THR A 102 -0.40 3.63 -19.58
N ALA A 103 -1.43 2.88 -20.00
CA ALA A 103 -1.80 2.65 -21.41
C ALA A 103 -2.83 3.68 -21.89
#